data_AF-A0A1V6IYK8-F1
#
_entry.id   AF-A0A1V6IYK8-F1
#
_cell.length_a   1.000
_cell.length_b   1.000
_cell.length_c   1.000
_cell.angle_alpha   90.00
_cell.angle_beta   90.00
_cell.angle_gamma   90.00
#
_symmetry.space_group_name_H-M   'P 1'
#
loop_
_entity.id
_entity.type
_entity.pdbx_description
1 polymer ?
#
loop_
_entity_poly.entity_id
_entity_poly.type
_entity_poly.pdbx_seq_one_letter_code
_entity_poly.pdbx_strand_id
1 'polypeptide(L)'
;MNPPTLKQKLGCWWHERWRLELVLRAPDLARRAGLEWLDLCNRHERLAKSPDSHGRICLWSDSSLLTVCRIFPRTGARLLRHVWSTDHEPPTAPLSIILPVRGIERAPVVAFVMETVRRQIGADSEILLCEHDTAPRYAHLAVAEIRHVFVPAVADEPFNKSKAMNAGARAARHCTLVLLDADGVLPPTFLARAMDCLVRGWEAVRPLRFLFLLDEPASHQFVHTGRVDGVRQVAAVQQNTPGMVTVIRRDSYAALGGHDERFAGWGGEDLEFLDRLQTRKLYPGSFLPAIHLWHSPAPQKASGHRNHELMLRIMAEPTANRVAQARQRWERGS
;
A
#
# COMPACT_ATOMS: atom_id res chain seq x y z
N MET A 1 11.19 -22.41 -4.89
CA MET A 1 10.81 -22.30 -6.32
C MET A 1 11.98 -22.75 -7.17
N ASN A 2 11.75 -23.55 -8.21
CA ASN A 2 12.81 -23.97 -9.14
C ASN A 2 13.36 -22.76 -9.92
N PRO A 3 14.66 -22.73 -10.23
CA PRO A 3 15.23 -21.65 -11.03
C PRO A 3 14.60 -21.61 -12.43
N PRO A 4 14.44 -20.42 -13.04
CA PRO A 4 13.84 -20.32 -14.36
C PRO A 4 14.70 -21.00 -15.43
N THR A 5 14.05 -21.75 -16.33
CA THR A 5 14.71 -22.45 -17.43
C THR A 5 15.28 -21.47 -18.45
N LEU A 6 16.22 -21.93 -19.29
CA LEU A 6 16.78 -21.10 -20.37
C LEU A 6 15.68 -20.58 -21.31
N LYS A 7 14.69 -21.43 -21.65
CA LYS A 7 13.52 -21.06 -22.45
C LYS A 7 12.72 -19.93 -21.82
N GLN A 8 12.47 -20.00 -20.50
CA GLN A 8 11.77 -18.94 -19.77
C GLN A 8 12.58 -17.63 -19.74
N LYS A 9 13.90 -17.71 -19.54
CA LYS A 9 14.79 -16.55 -19.56
C LYS A 9 14.79 -15.86 -20.93
N LEU A 10 14.93 -16.63 -22.02
CA LEU A 10 14.92 -16.11 -23.40
C LEU A 10 13.56 -15.48 -23.75
N GLY A 11 12.45 -16.16 -23.44
CA GLY A 11 11.11 -15.63 -23.69
C GLY A 11 10.85 -14.32 -22.92
N CYS A 12 11.24 -14.25 -21.64
CA CYS A 12 11.14 -13.01 -20.87
C CYS A 12 12.03 -11.90 -21.45
N TRP A 13 13.21 -12.26 -21.95
CA TRP A 13 14.11 -11.28 -22.58
C TRP A 13 13.46 -10.63 -23.81
N TRP A 14 12.92 -11.47 -24.70
CA TRP A 14 12.29 -11.05 -25.96
C TRP A 14 11.01 -10.23 -25.74
N HIS A 15 10.17 -10.61 -24.77
CA HIS A 15 8.85 -10.00 -24.62
C HIS A 15 8.78 -8.85 -23.61
N GLU A 16 9.62 -8.85 -22.57
CA GLU A 16 9.42 -8.00 -21.39
C GLU A 16 10.68 -7.25 -20.96
N ARG A 17 11.83 -7.93 -20.89
CA ARG A 17 13.03 -7.35 -20.28
C ARG A 17 13.63 -6.21 -21.07
N TRP A 18 13.61 -6.26 -22.40
CA TRP A 18 14.21 -5.20 -23.21
C TRP A 18 13.56 -3.83 -22.93
N ARG A 19 12.25 -3.78 -22.67
CA ARG A 19 11.52 -2.57 -22.29
C ARG A 19 12.03 -2.03 -20.95
N LEU A 20 12.18 -2.91 -19.96
CA LEU A 20 12.75 -2.53 -18.66
C LEU A 20 14.19 -2.04 -18.79
N GLU A 21 15.04 -2.72 -19.56
CA GLU A 21 16.44 -2.29 -19.76
C GLU A 21 16.53 -0.96 -20.50
N LEU A 22 15.62 -0.69 -21.46
CA LEU A 22 15.53 0.60 -22.14
C LEU A 22 15.18 1.72 -21.15
N VAL A 23 14.17 1.52 -20.30
CA VAL A 23 13.79 2.46 -19.23
C VAL A 23 14.96 2.69 -18.27
N LEU A 24 15.67 1.64 -17.87
CA LEU A 24 16.74 1.72 -16.88
C LEU A 24 18.05 2.30 -17.41
N ARG A 25 18.41 2.05 -18.67
CA ARG A 25 19.72 2.41 -19.24
C ARG A 25 19.69 3.66 -20.10
N ALA A 26 18.55 3.96 -20.72
CA ALA A 26 18.38 5.12 -21.60
C ALA A 26 16.99 5.76 -21.39
N PRO A 27 16.70 6.29 -20.19
CA PRO A 27 15.36 6.78 -19.84
C PRO A 27 14.86 7.90 -20.75
N ASP A 28 15.73 8.79 -21.24
CA ASP A 28 15.35 9.83 -22.21
C ASP A 28 14.89 9.25 -23.55
N LEU A 29 15.60 8.23 -24.04
CA LEU A 29 15.22 7.52 -25.26
C LEU A 29 13.90 6.77 -25.06
N ALA A 30 13.75 6.10 -23.91
CA ALA A 30 12.51 5.41 -23.55
C ALA A 30 11.33 6.38 -23.55
N ARG A 31 11.47 7.54 -22.90
CA ARG A 31 10.43 8.60 -22.87
C ARG A 31 10.08 9.12 -24.27
N ARG A 32 11.07 9.38 -25.13
CA ARG A 32 10.82 9.78 -26.53
C ARG A 32 10.07 8.73 -27.33
N ALA A 33 10.26 7.45 -26.99
CA ALA A 33 9.50 6.32 -27.54
C ALA A 33 8.15 6.09 -26.84
N GLY A 34 7.73 6.97 -25.92
CA GLY A 34 6.48 6.83 -25.17
C GLY A 34 6.48 5.71 -24.13
N LEU A 35 7.66 5.28 -23.68
CA LEU A 35 7.84 4.21 -22.69
C LEU A 35 8.44 4.77 -21.40
N GLU A 36 7.62 4.85 -20.35
CA GLU A 36 8.07 5.19 -18.99
C GLU A 36 8.12 3.94 -18.12
N TRP A 37 8.69 4.06 -16.91
CA TRP A 37 8.64 2.97 -15.93
C TRP A 37 7.20 2.60 -15.56
N LEU A 38 6.28 3.57 -15.63
CA LEU A 38 4.85 3.38 -15.40
C LEU A 38 4.20 2.42 -16.42
N ASP A 39 4.73 2.40 -17.64
CA ASP A 39 4.23 1.60 -18.78
C ASP A 39 4.72 0.14 -18.78
N LEU A 40 5.55 -0.22 -17.81
CA LEU A 40 6.02 -1.59 -17.63
C LEU A 40 4.90 -2.46 -17.06
N CYS A 41 4.60 -3.59 -17.69
CA CYS A 41 3.67 -4.62 -17.22
C CYS A 41 4.07 -5.98 -17.82
N ASN A 42 3.42 -7.07 -17.41
CA ASN A 42 3.62 -8.37 -18.03
C ASN A 42 3.06 -8.38 -19.46
N ARG A 43 3.57 -9.27 -20.32
CA ARG A 43 3.18 -9.34 -21.75
C ARG A 43 1.67 -9.57 -22.00
N HIS A 44 0.97 -10.20 -21.06
CA HIS A 44 -0.46 -10.50 -21.13
C HIS A 44 -1.33 -9.43 -20.49
N GLU A 45 -0.73 -8.43 -19.86
CA GLU A 45 -1.43 -7.34 -19.20
C GLU A 45 -1.51 -6.12 -20.13
N ARG A 46 -2.45 -5.23 -19.83
CA ARG A 46 -2.69 -4.00 -20.58
C ARG A 46 -2.88 -2.85 -19.61
N LEU A 47 -2.31 -1.71 -19.97
CA LEU A 47 -2.45 -0.46 -19.22
C LEU A 47 -3.19 0.55 -20.09
N ALA A 48 -4.06 1.34 -19.47
CA ALA A 48 -4.52 2.61 -20.03
C ALA A 48 -3.87 3.78 -19.27
N LYS A 49 -3.86 4.96 -19.87
CA LYS A 49 -3.46 6.20 -19.20
C LYS A 49 -4.66 6.79 -18.46
N SER A 50 -4.43 7.39 -17.30
CA SER A 50 -5.46 8.21 -16.63
C SER A 50 -5.86 9.41 -17.49
N PRO A 51 -7.01 10.07 -17.22
CA PRO A 51 -7.46 11.23 -18.00
C PRO A 51 -6.45 12.38 -18.07
N ASP A 52 -5.66 12.58 -17.02
CA ASP A 52 -4.57 13.56 -16.94
C ASP A 52 -3.21 13.02 -17.43
N SER A 53 -3.19 11.79 -17.95
CA SER A 53 -2.00 11.04 -18.38
C SER A 53 -0.92 10.80 -17.31
N HIS A 54 -1.17 11.20 -16.05
CA HIS A 54 -0.18 11.11 -14.98
C HIS A 54 -0.01 9.68 -14.45
N GLY A 55 -1.10 8.93 -14.33
CA GLY A 55 -1.12 7.56 -13.83
C GLY A 55 -1.39 6.53 -14.92
N ARG A 56 -1.30 5.26 -14.50
CA ARG A 56 -1.67 4.10 -15.32
C ARG A 56 -2.76 3.29 -14.65
N ILE A 57 -3.77 2.96 -15.44
CA ILE A 57 -4.92 2.15 -15.06
C ILE A 57 -4.60 0.71 -15.46
N CYS A 58 -4.57 -0.19 -14.48
CA CYS A 58 -4.41 -1.62 -14.71
C CYS A 58 -5.72 -2.18 -15.28
N LEU A 59 -5.71 -2.74 -16.49
CA LEU A 59 -6.89 -3.33 -17.13
C LEU A 59 -7.05 -4.83 -16.81
N TRP A 60 -6.54 -5.24 -15.65
CA TRP A 60 -6.66 -6.59 -15.10
C TRP A 60 -7.09 -6.49 -13.63
N SER A 61 -7.77 -7.52 -13.11
CA SER A 61 -8.40 -7.46 -11.80
C SER A 61 -7.40 -7.66 -10.65
N ASP A 62 -6.54 -8.66 -10.77
CA ASP A 62 -5.81 -9.18 -9.62
C ASP A 62 -4.41 -8.56 -9.49
N SER A 63 -3.84 -8.61 -8.29
CA SER A 63 -2.41 -8.32 -8.14
C SER A 63 -1.58 -9.36 -8.88
N SER A 64 -0.48 -8.92 -9.48
CA SER A 64 0.45 -9.82 -10.16
C SER A 64 1.89 -9.44 -9.87
N LEU A 65 2.81 -10.38 -10.05
CA LEU A 65 4.23 -10.13 -9.93
C LEU A 65 4.81 -9.80 -11.30
N LEU A 66 5.68 -8.78 -11.36
CA LEU A 66 6.35 -8.40 -12.58
C LEU A 66 7.34 -9.51 -13.00
N THR A 67 7.05 -10.18 -14.11
CA THR A 67 7.69 -11.42 -14.55
C THR A 67 9.20 -11.24 -14.75
N VAL A 68 9.61 -10.11 -15.32
CA VAL A 68 11.02 -9.78 -15.51
C VAL A 68 11.78 -9.70 -14.18
N CYS A 69 11.18 -9.12 -13.14
CA CYS A 69 11.80 -9.04 -11.82
C CYS A 69 11.80 -10.39 -11.11
N ARG A 70 10.81 -11.25 -11.34
CA ARG A 70 10.82 -12.63 -10.82
C ARG A 70 11.91 -13.49 -11.46
N ILE A 71 12.11 -13.37 -12.77
CA ILE A 71 13.11 -14.17 -13.52
C ILE A 71 14.52 -13.60 -13.31
N PHE A 72 14.63 -12.27 -13.16
CA PHE A 72 15.89 -11.56 -12.95
C PHE A 72 15.80 -10.61 -11.74
N PRO A 73 15.90 -11.11 -10.49
CA PRO A 73 15.68 -10.33 -9.26
C PRO A 73 16.45 -9.01 -9.15
N ARG A 74 17.69 -8.99 -9.64
CA ARG A 74 18.53 -7.76 -9.68
C ARG A 74 17.90 -6.62 -10.49
N THR A 75 17.03 -6.93 -11.46
CA THR A 75 16.33 -5.91 -12.24
C THR A 75 15.29 -5.17 -11.40
N GLY A 76 14.66 -5.84 -10.42
CA GLY A 76 13.73 -5.20 -9.49
C GLY A 76 14.41 -4.17 -8.60
N ALA A 77 15.61 -4.48 -8.08
CA ALA A 77 16.40 -3.52 -7.29
C ALA A 77 16.94 -2.34 -8.12
N ARG A 78 17.27 -2.57 -9.40
CA ARG A 78 17.60 -1.47 -10.32
C ARG A 78 16.38 -0.59 -10.60
N LEU A 79 15.21 -1.19 -10.79
CA LEU A 79 13.96 -0.47 -10.96
C LEU A 79 13.62 0.34 -9.72
N LEU A 80 13.72 -0.24 -8.52
CA LEU A 80 13.52 0.48 -7.26
C LEU A 80 14.38 1.76 -7.21
N ARG A 81 15.70 1.63 -7.37
CA ARG A 81 16.62 2.78 -7.34
C ARG A 81 16.34 3.80 -8.44
N HIS A 82 15.82 3.37 -9.59
CA HIS A 82 15.46 4.26 -10.69
C HIS A 82 14.18 5.07 -10.41
N VAL A 83 13.21 4.51 -9.70
CA VAL A 83 11.90 5.15 -9.47
C VAL A 83 11.76 5.79 -8.08
N TRP A 84 12.66 5.47 -7.15
CA TRP A 84 12.63 6.00 -5.79
C TRP A 84 13.19 7.42 -5.76
N SER A 85 12.30 8.40 -5.63
CA SER A 85 12.70 9.81 -5.47
C SER A 85 13.35 10.01 -4.10
N THR A 86 14.41 10.81 -4.08
CA THR A 86 15.07 11.32 -2.87
C THR A 86 14.72 12.77 -2.59
N ASP A 87 13.93 13.40 -3.48
CA ASP A 87 13.49 14.77 -3.32
C ASP A 87 12.54 14.84 -2.12
N HIS A 88 12.66 15.90 -1.33
CA HIS A 88 11.80 16.11 -0.17
C HIS A 88 10.75 17.15 -0.50
N GLU A 89 9.51 16.70 -0.60
CA GLU A 89 8.35 17.54 -0.88
C GLU A 89 7.24 17.15 0.11
N PRO A 90 7.18 17.81 1.28
CA PRO A 90 6.16 17.50 2.27
C PRO A 90 4.78 17.95 1.77
N PRO A 91 3.70 17.28 2.20
CA PRO A 91 2.35 17.71 1.93
C PRO A 91 2.10 19.15 2.39
N THR A 92 1.39 19.92 1.57
CA THR A 92 1.08 21.33 1.84
C THR A 92 -0.06 21.51 2.86
N ALA A 93 -0.96 20.53 2.98
CA ALA A 93 -2.06 20.56 3.95
C ALA A 93 -1.91 19.44 4.99
N PRO A 94 -2.33 19.68 6.25
CA PRO A 94 -2.26 18.67 7.31
C PRO A 94 -3.09 17.43 7.00
N LEU A 95 -2.61 16.28 7.47
CA LEU A 95 -3.24 14.97 7.25
C LEU A 95 -3.13 14.09 8.50
N SER A 96 -3.96 13.05 8.56
CA SER A 96 -3.90 12.01 9.60
C SER A 96 -3.45 10.69 8.97
N ILE A 97 -2.25 10.21 9.30
CA ILE A 97 -1.81 8.86 8.93
C ILE A 97 -2.33 7.86 9.95
N ILE A 98 -2.85 6.74 9.48
CA ILE A 98 -3.35 5.65 10.32
C ILE A 98 -2.48 4.42 10.07
N LEU A 99 -1.79 3.97 11.12
CA LEU A 99 -0.91 2.79 11.11
C LEU A 99 -1.51 1.70 12.01
N PRO A 100 -2.13 0.64 11.47
CA PRO A 100 -2.70 -0.43 12.27
C PRO A 100 -1.60 -1.43 12.68
N VAL A 101 -1.54 -1.76 13.98
CA VAL A 101 -0.51 -2.65 14.54
C VAL A 101 -1.10 -3.65 15.52
N ARG A 102 -0.35 -4.74 15.72
CA ARG A 102 -0.56 -5.73 16.78
C ARG A 102 0.76 -6.43 17.08
N GLY A 103 0.94 -6.80 18.35
CA GLY A 103 2.10 -7.52 18.83
C GLY A 103 3.36 -6.66 18.77
N ILE A 104 4.46 -7.18 19.31
CA ILE A 104 5.74 -6.47 19.35
C ILE A 104 6.81 -7.13 18.47
N GLU A 105 6.47 -8.24 17.81
CA GLU A 105 7.39 -9.01 16.98
C GLU A 105 7.91 -8.18 15.79
N ARG A 106 7.13 -7.17 15.37
CA ARG A 106 7.48 -6.23 14.29
C ARG A 106 7.81 -4.83 14.79
N ALA A 107 8.05 -4.63 16.10
CA ALA A 107 8.26 -3.30 16.67
C ALA A 107 9.40 -2.49 15.99
N PRO A 108 10.56 -3.07 15.62
CA PRO A 108 11.59 -2.34 14.89
C PRO A 108 11.14 -1.87 13.49
N VAL A 109 10.36 -2.70 12.80
CA VAL A 109 9.79 -2.37 11.47
C VAL A 109 8.78 -1.24 11.61
N VAL A 110 7.87 -1.34 12.59
CA VAL A 110 6.86 -0.32 12.88
C VAL A 110 7.53 1.01 13.24
N ALA A 111 8.52 0.99 14.14
CA ALA A 111 9.24 2.19 14.55
C ALA A 111 9.95 2.85 13.36
N PHE A 112 10.56 2.06 12.48
CA PHE A 112 11.19 2.57 11.28
C PHE A 112 10.17 3.22 10.33
N VAL A 113 9.06 2.54 10.00
CA VAL A 113 8.00 3.08 9.14
C VAL A 113 7.45 4.39 9.73
N MET A 114 7.12 4.39 11.01
CA MET A 114 6.62 5.56 11.73
C MET A 114 7.60 6.75 11.62
N GLU A 115 8.90 6.53 11.85
CA GLU A 115 9.91 7.57 11.74
C GLU A 115 10.09 8.06 10.28
N THR A 116 10.04 7.16 9.30
CA THR A 116 10.10 7.57 7.88
C THR A 116 8.93 8.46 7.49
N VAL A 117 7.72 8.18 7.99
CA VAL A 117 6.53 8.97 7.71
C VAL A 117 6.57 10.29 8.50
N ARG A 118 6.99 10.27 9.76
CA ARG A 118 7.12 11.48 10.60
C ARG A 118 8.02 12.53 9.97
N ARG A 119 9.09 12.10 9.29
CA ARG A 119 10.00 12.99 8.55
C ARG A 119 9.42 13.57 7.26
N GLN A 120 8.30 13.01 6.76
CA GLN A 120 7.68 13.40 5.49
C GLN A 120 6.48 14.34 5.66
N ILE A 121 6.07 14.62 6.90
CA ILE A 121 4.87 15.41 7.19
C ILE A 121 5.20 16.73 7.90
N GLY A 122 4.33 17.72 7.72
CA GLY A 122 4.41 18.98 8.44
C GLY A 122 3.98 18.85 9.91
N ALA A 123 4.38 19.82 10.73
CA ALA A 123 4.16 19.82 12.19
C ALA A 123 2.69 19.73 12.63
N ASP A 124 1.75 20.19 11.78
CA ASP A 124 0.31 20.12 12.07
C ASP A 124 -0.29 18.74 11.74
N SER A 125 0.42 17.87 11.03
CA SER A 125 -0.05 16.52 10.71
C SER A 125 0.10 15.59 11.93
N GLU A 126 -0.60 14.46 11.88
CA GLU A 126 -0.54 13.47 12.96
C GLU A 126 -0.36 12.03 12.43
N ILE A 127 0.25 11.19 13.26
CA ILE A 127 0.31 9.74 13.10
C ILE A 127 -0.55 9.11 14.19
N LEU A 128 -1.50 8.28 13.79
CA LEU A 128 -2.38 7.49 14.66
C LEU A 128 -1.88 6.04 14.62
N LEU A 129 -1.12 5.67 15.64
CA LEU A 129 -0.66 4.29 15.84
C LEU A 129 -1.79 3.49 16.50
N CYS A 130 -2.52 2.73 15.68
CA CYS A 130 -3.76 2.07 16.06
C CYS A 130 -3.50 0.61 16.43
N GLU A 131 -3.42 0.31 17.72
CA GLU A 131 -3.04 -1.01 18.23
C GLU A 131 -4.27 -1.86 18.55
N HIS A 132 -4.48 -2.96 17.82
CA HIS A 132 -5.53 -3.95 18.11
C HIS A 132 -4.95 -5.17 18.81
N ASP A 133 -4.94 -5.14 20.15
CA ASP A 133 -4.27 -6.12 20.99
C ASP A 133 -4.91 -6.23 22.40
N THR A 134 -4.48 -7.20 23.20
CA THR A 134 -4.98 -7.43 24.58
C THR A 134 -4.38 -6.46 25.60
N ALA A 135 -3.27 -5.78 25.26
CA ALA A 135 -2.62 -4.79 26.09
C ALA A 135 -2.01 -3.67 25.23
N PRO A 136 -1.94 -2.43 25.73
CA PRO A 136 -1.46 -1.27 24.98
C PRO A 136 0.08 -1.19 24.98
N ARG A 137 0.76 -2.08 24.25
CA ARG A 137 2.23 -2.18 24.27
C ARG A 137 2.91 -1.01 23.58
N TYR A 138 2.23 -0.32 22.67
CA TYR A 138 2.77 0.84 21.95
C TYR A 138 2.48 2.19 22.61
N ALA A 139 1.78 2.24 23.76
CA ALA A 139 1.42 3.49 24.43
C ALA A 139 2.62 4.39 24.74
N HIS A 140 3.78 3.80 25.01
CA HIS A 140 5.02 4.52 25.31
C HIS A 140 5.61 5.30 24.12
N LEU A 141 5.14 5.04 22.88
CA LEU A 141 5.57 5.77 21.68
C LEU A 141 4.75 7.06 21.44
N ALA A 142 3.73 7.32 22.26
CA ALA A 142 2.92 8.52 22.12
C ALA A 142 3.75 9.78 22.44
N VAL A 143 3.82 10.69 21.49
CA VAL A 143 4.50 12.00 21.57
C VAL A 143 3.66 13.03 20.80
N ALA A 144 4.11 14.29 20.67
CA ALA A 144 3.29 15.37 20.12
C ALA A 144 2.65 15.04 18.75
N GLU A 145 3.41 14.49 17.81
CA GLU A 145 2.94 14.13 16.46
C GLU A 145 2.38 12.70 16.36
N ILE A 146 2.59 11.87 17.39
CA ILE A 146 2.22 10.44 17.40
C ILE A 146 1.20 10.19 18.50
N ARG A 147 -0.04 9.91 18.09
CA ARG A 147 -1.13 9.53 18.99
C ARG A 147 -1.31 8.02 18.96
N HIS A 148 -1.32 7.41 20.13
CA HIS A 148 -1.68 6.00 20.28
C HIS A 148 -3.20 5.85 20.38
N VAL A 149 -3.76 4.96 19.59
CA VAL A 149 -5.19 4.61 19.61
C VAL A 149 -5.28 3.12 19.95
N PHE A 150 -5.61 2.82 21.20
CA PHE A 150 -5.74 1.43 21.64
C PHE A 150 -7.14 0.90 21.32
N VAL A 151 -7.19 -0.24 20.63
CA VAL A 151 -8.40 -0.99 20.31
C VAL A 151 -8.30 -2.34 21.04
N PRO A 152 -9.03 -2.53 22.15
CA PRO A 152 -8.89 -3.73 22.96
C PRO A 152 -9.38 -4.96 22.20
N ALA A 153 -8.55 -6.00 22.16
CA ALA A 153 -8.91 -7.32 21.67
C ALA A 153 -9.20 -8.26 22.85
N VAL A 154 -10.14 -9.19 22.68
CA VAL A 154 -10.30 -10.29 23.65
C VAL A 154 -9.21 -11.35 23.45
N ALA A 155 -9.00 -12.21 24.45
CA ALA A 155 -8.05 -13.31 24.36
C ALA A 155 -8.32 -14.17 23.10
N ASP A 156 -7.26 -14.55 22.40
CA ASP A 156 -7.28 -15.34 21.15
C ASP A 156 -8.03 -14.72 19.95
N GLU A 157 -8.57 -13.49 20.08
CA GLU A 157 -9.12 -12.77 18.94
C GLU A 157 -8.00 -12.53 17.91
N PRO A 158 -8.16 -12.89 16.62
CA PRO A 158 -7.17 -12.56 15.60
C PRO A 158 -7.00 -11.06 15.41
N PHE A 159 -5.89 -10.64 14.80
CA PHE A 159 -5.70 -9.23 14.46
C PHE A 159 -6.83 -8.74 13.55
N ASN A 160 -7.44 -7.61 13.85
CA ASN A 160 -8.46 -7.01 13.01
C ASN A 160 -7.97 -5.65 12.51
N LYS A 161 -7.39 -5.66 11.31
CA LYS A 161 -6.90 -4.44 10.63
C LYS A 161 -8.02 -3.42 10.45
N SER A 162 -9.23 -3.87 10.10
CA SER A 162 -10.39 -3.00 9.88
C SER A 162 -10.78 -2.23 11.15
N LYS A 163 -10.83 -2.90 12.31
CA LYS A 163 -11.09 -2.25 13.62
C LYS A 163 -10.05 -1.17 13.92
N ALA A 164 -8.77 -1.49 13.76
CA ALA A 164 -7.68 -0.52 13.96
C ALA A 164 -7.78 0.68 13.00
N MET A 165 -8.03 0.43 11.72
CA MET A 165 -8.20 1.48 10.70
C MET A 165 -9.40 2.38 11.02
N ASN A 166 -10.55 1.80 11.36
CA ASN A 166 -11.77 2.53 11.69
C ASN A 166 -11.61 3.37 12.96
N ALA A 167 -10.98 2.82 14.00
CA ALA A 167 -10.68 3.55 15.23
C ALA A 167 -9.77 4.76 14.97
N GLY A 168 -8.72 4.58 14.16
CA GLY A 168 -7.87 5.66 13.70
C GLY A 168 -8.66 6.73 12.94
N ALA A 169 -9.48 6.32 11.97
CA ALA A 169 -10.28 7.26 11.18
C ALA A 169 -11.30 8.05 12.01
N ARG A 170 -11.88 7.46 13.06
CA ARG A 170 -12.75 8.17 14.02
C ARG A 170 -11.95 9.13 14.91
N ALA A 171 -10.73 8.78 15.29
CA ALA A 171 -9.86 9.61 16.13
C ALA A 171 -9.11 10.73 15.36
N ALA A 172 -9.10 10.66 14.03
CA ALA A 172 -8.41 11.59 13.13
C ALA A 172 -8.98 13.00 13.19
N ARG A 173 -8.10 13.99 13.30
CA ARG A 173 -8.42 15.42 13.36
C ARG A 173 -8.59 16.03 11.97
N HIS A 174 -7.87 15.51 10.97
CA HIS A 174 -7.77 16.12 9.65
C HIS A 174 -8.79 15.58 8.65
N CYS A 175 -9.04 16.36 7.60
CA CYS A 175 -9.95 16.00 6.52
C CYS A 175 -9.36 14.96 5.56
N THR A 176 -8.05 14.72 5.59
CA THR A 176 -7.37 13.73 4.75
C THR A 176 -6.83 12.60 5.61
N LEU A 177 -7.17 11.37 5.26
CA LEU A 177 -6.68 10.15 5.88
C LEU A 177 -5.66 9.47 4.96
N VAL A 178 -4.57 8.99 5.55
CA VAL A 178 -3.63 8.08 4.88
C VAL A 178 -3.71 6.73 5.60
N LEU A 179 -4.37 5.77 4.96
CA LEU A 179 -4.47 4.39 5.44
C LEU A 179 -3.21 3.67 4.99
N LEU A 180 -2.27 3.38 5.88
CA LEU A 180 -0.95 2.83 5.54
C LEU A 180 -0.66 1.58 6.39
N ASP A 181 -0.24 0.50 5.74
CA ASP A 181 0.22 -0.69 6.44
C ASP A 181 1.54 -0.41 7.20
N ALA A 182 1.69 -0.96 8.40
CA ALA A 182 2.80 -0.64 9.32
C ALA A 182 4.15 -1.29 8.96
N ASP A 183 4.24 -1.93 7.79
CA ASP A 183 5.44 -2.46 7.15
C ASP A 183 5.70 -1.78 5.79
N GLY A 184 4.98 -0.69 5.51
CA GLY A 184 5.04 0.03 4.26
C GLY A 184 5.85 1.32 4.31
N VAL A 185 6.88 1.41 3.47
CA VAL A 185 7.75 2.60 3.37
C VAL A 185 7.46 3.36 2.10
N LEU A 186 7.23 4.66 2.24
CA LEU A 186 6.91 5.59 1.16
C LEU A 186 8.13 6.46 0.80
N PRO A 187 8.40 6.75 -0.49
CA PRO A 187 9.41 7.74 -0.87
C PRO A 187 8.96 9.15 -0.43
N PRO A 188 9.88 10.11 -0.22
CA PRO A 188 9.55 11.36 0.45
C PRO A 188 8.58 12.28 -0.31
N THR A 189 8.42 12.11 -1.62
CA THR A 189 7.43 12.83 -2.45
C THR A 189 6.05 12.16 -2.49
N PHE A 190 5.88 10.99 -1.85
CA PHE A 190 4.69 10.16 -2.06
C PHE A 190 3.41 10.85 -1.60
N LEU A 191 3.42 11.39 -0.38
CA LEU A 191 2.23 11.95 0.26
C LEU A 191 1.78 13.23 -0.45
N ALA A 192 2.71 14.13 -0.79
CA ALA A 192 2.41 15.35 -1.55
C ALA A 192 1.78 15.01 -2.91
N ARG A 193 2.41 14.13 -3.69
CA ARG A 193 1.91 13.73 -5.01
C ARG A 193 0.56 12.98 -4.95
N ALA A 194 0.31 12.23 -3.89
CA ALA A 194 -0.99 11.62 -3.67
C ALA A 194 -2.06 12.68 -3.34
N MET A 195 -1.73 13.67 -2.53
CA MET A 195 -2.63 14.77 -2.16
C MET A 195 -2.99 15.68 -3.33
N ASP A 196 -2.12 15.83 -4.34
CA ASP A 196 -2.46 16.55 -5.56
C ASP A 196 -3.72 15.98 -6.24
N CYS A 197 -3.97 14.67 -6.11
CA CYS A 197 -5.22 14.08 -6.62
C CYS A 197 -6.44 14.64 -5.87
N LEU A 198 -6.36 14.77 -4.55
CA LEU A 198 -7.45 15.31 -3.74
C LEU A 198 -7.70 16.80 -4.03
N VAL A 199 -6.62 17.57 -4.28
CA VAL A 199 -6.68 18.97 -4.72
C VAL A 199 -7.35 19.09 -6.09
N ARG A 200 -7.08 18.16 -7.02
CA ARG A 200 -7.74 18.07 -8.33
C ARG A 200 -9.20 17.62 -8.27
N GLY A 201 -9.77 17.44 -7.08
CA GLY A 201 -11.19 17.13 -6.89
C GLY A 201 -11.54 15.65 -6.78
N TRP A 202 -10.55 14.77 -6.73
CA TRP A 202 -10.77 13.36 -6.38
C TRP A 202 -11.05 13.22 -4.87
N GLU A 203 -11.85 12.22 -4.51
CA GLU A 203 -12.16 11.88 -3.11
C GLU A 203 -11.15 10.91 -2.52
N ALA A 204 -10.53 10.08 -3.36
CA ALA A 204 -9.56 9.08 -2.96
C ALA A 204 -8.55 8.79 -4.07
N VAL A 205 -7.39 8.27 -3.69
CA VAL A 205 -6.38 7.76 -4.60
C VAL A 205 -5.70 6.52 -4.00
N ARG A 206 -5.45 5.54 -4.87
CA ARG A 206 -4.59 4.38 -4.62
C ARG A 206 -3.36 4.49 -5.52
N PRO A 207 -2.35 5.29 -5.11
CA PRO A 207 -1.33 5.76 -6.04
C PRO A 207 -0.27 4.69 -6.34
N LEU A 208 -0.30 3.53 -5.68
CA LEU A 208 0.73 2.51 -5.74
C LEU A 208 0.75 1.74 -7.08
N ARG A 209 1.69 2.08 -7.97
CA ARG A 209 1.93 1.36 -9.23
C ARG A 209 2.74 0.10 -9.01
N PHE A 210 3.83 0.20 -8.23
CA PHE A 210 4.74 -0.90 -7.91
C PHE A 210 5.05 -0.96 -6.42
N LEU A 211 4.82 -2.12 -5.84
CA LEU A 211 5.24 -2.47 -4.49
C LEU A 211 6.49 -3.35 -4.57
N PHE A 212 7.61 -2.85 -4.05
CA PHE A 212 8.87 -3.56 -3.98
C PHE A 212 8.92 -4.36 -2.69
N LEU A 213 8.76 -5.67 -2.80
CA LEU A 213 8.82 -6.61 -1.67
C LEU A 213 10.29 -6.90 -1.39
N LEU A 214 10.81 -6.40 -0.28
CA LEU A 214 12.17 -6.75 0.15
C LEU A 214 12.19 -8.16 0.76
N ASP A 215 13.32 -8.85 0.62
CA ASP A 215 13.60 -10.05 1.40
C ASP A 215 14.13 -9.66 2.79
N GLU A 216 14.32 -10.65 3.67
CA GLU A 216 14.80 -10.43 5.04
C GLU A 216 16.15 -9.68 5.08
N PRO A 217 17.21 -10.09 4.33
CA PRO A 217 18.48 -9.36 4.34
C PRO A 217 18.36 -7.93 3.83
N ALA A 218 17.63 -7.70 2.73
CA ALA A 218 17.46 -6.36 2.18
C ALA A 218 16.64 -5.46 3.12
N SER A 219 15.64 -6.02 3.82
CA SER A 219 14.84 -5.27 4.79
C SER A 219 15.68 -4.85 5.99
N HIS A 220 16.47 -5.78 6.54
CA HIS A 220 17.38 -5.47 7.64
C HIS A 220 18.37 -4.37 7.24
N GLN A 221 19.02 -4.50 6.08
CA GLN A 221 19.92 -3.47 5.57
C GLN A 221 19.21 -2.12 5.36
N PHE A 222 18.01 -2.13 4.78
CA PHE A 222 17.28 -0.90 4.50
C PHE A 222 16.81 -0.20 5.77
N VAL A 223 16.35 -0.92 6.79
CA VAL A 223 15.97 -0.36 8.10
C VAL A 223 17.17 0.33 8.77
N HIS A 224 18.37 -0.25 8.68
CA HIS A 224 19.57 0.36 9.27
C HIS A 224 20.11 1.57 8.50
N THR A 225 19.92 1.60 7.17
CA THR A 225 20.55 2.62 6.31
C THR A 225 19.60 3.72 5.87
N GLY A 226 18.31 3.42 5.73
CA GLY A 226 17.31 4.29 5.11
C GLY A 226 17.55 4.56 3.62
N ARG A 227 18.42 3.78 2.94
CA ARG A 227 18.88 4.07 1.57
C ARG A 227 18.59 2.93 0.60
N VAL A 228 17.92 3.25 -0.51
CA VAL A 228 17.68 2.29 -1.59
C VAL A 228 18.95 1.92 -2.37
N ASP A 229 20.01 2.74 -2.31
CA ASP A 229 21.29 2.47 -2.99
C ASP A 229 21.92 1.13 -2.59
N GLY A 230 21.73 0.76 -1.31
CA GLY A 230 22.23 -0.48 -0.73
C GLY A 230 21.47 -1.72 -1.19
N VAL A 231 20.23 -1.56 -1.68
CA VAL A 231 19.36 -2.67 -2.07
C VAL A 231 19.85 -3.29 -3.38
N ARG A 232 20.41 -4.51 -3.29
CA ARG A 232 20.97 -5.23 -4.45
C ARG A 232 19.97 -6.15 -5.15
N GLN A 233 18.95 -6.61 -4.42
CA GLN A 233 17.88 -7.45 -4.93
C GLN A 233 16.59 -7.17 -4.14
N VAL A 234 15.47 -7.57 -4.73
CA VAL A 234 14.14 -7.56 -4.09
C VAL A 234 13.55 -8.95 -4.26
N ALA A 235 12.72 -9.39 -3.33
CA ALA A 235 12.05 -10.68 -3.41
C ALA A 235 11.08 -10.72 -4.60
N ALA A 236 10.33 -9.63 -4.79
CA ALA A 236 9.45 -9.46 -5.94
C ALA A 236 9.08 -7.98 -6.15
N VAL A 237 8.52 -7.69 -7.32
CA VAL A 237 7.84 -6.43 -7.61
C VAL A 237 6.39 -6.75 -7.90
N GLN A 238 5.50 -6.34 -7.01
CA GLN A 238 4.06 -6.54 -7.14
C GLN A 238 3.41 -5.31 -7.77
N GLN A 239 2.38 -5.54 -8.57
CA GLN A 239 1.58 -4.50 -9.21
C GLN A 239 0.09 -4.74 -8.98
N ASN A 240 -0.70 -3.67 -9.15
CA ASN A 240 -2.14 -3.69 -8.94
C ASN A 240 -2.54 -4.16 -7.52
N THR A 241 -1.84 -3.64 -6.51
CA THR A 241 -2.03 -4.03 -5.09
C THR A 241 -3.28 -3.36 -4.51
N PRO A 242 -4.32 -4.10 -4.05
CA PRO A 242 -5.55 -3.53 -3.47
C PRO A 242 -5.30 -2.69 -2.22
N GLY A 243 -4.48 -3.19 -1.30
CA GLY A 243 -4.14 -2.56 -0.02
C GLY A 243 -2.84 -1.78 -0.03
N MET A 244 -2.05 -1.92 1.04
CA MET A 244 -0.79 -1.21 1.33
C MET A 244 -0.97 0.27 1.68
N VAL A 245 -1.55 1.06 0.78
CA VAL A 245 -1.73 2.50 1.01
C VAL A 245 -2.91 3.08 0.23
N THR A 246 -3.77 3.81 0.93
CA THR A 246 -4.86 4.60 0.33
C THR A 246 -4.88 5.99 0.96
N VAL A 247 -4.95 7.04 0.12
CA VAL A 247 -5.18 8.41 0.57
C VAL A 247 -6.62 8.79 0.23
N ILE A 248 -7.40 9.21 1.23
CA ILE A 248 -8.85 9.40 1.10
C ILE A 248 -9.33 10.56 1.96
N ARG A 249 -10.36 11.28 1.51
CA ARG A 249 -11.05 12.26 2.36
C ARG A 249 -11.79 11.56 3.50
N ARG A 250 -11.71 12.11 4.70
CA ARG A 250 -12.31 11.53 5.92
C ARG A 250 -13.82 11.38 5.79
N ASP A 251 -14.50 12.33 5.18
CA ASP A 251 -15.94 12.29 4.91
C ASP A 251 -16.30 11.19 3.90
N SER A 252 -15.51 11.01 2.83
CA SER A 252 -15.70 9.90 1.88
C SER A 252 -15.47 8.54 2.55
N TYR A 253 -14.48 8.42 3.44
CA TYR A 253 -14.27 7.20 4.24
C TYR A 253 -15.46 6.89 5.15
N ALA A 254 -15.96 7.89 5.87
CA ALA A 254 -17.13 7.78 6.74
C ALA A 254 -18.41 7.47 5.95
N ALA A 255 -18.60 8.09 4.77
CA ALA A 255 -19.74 7.85 3.90
C ALA A 255 -19.79 6.41 3.35
N LEU A 256 -18.64 5.76 3.24
CA LEU A 256 -18.52 4.34 2.90
C LEU A 256 -18.74 3.42 4.11
N GLY A 257 -18.72 3.94 5.32
CA GLY A 257 -18.81 3.18 6.57
C GLY A 257 -17.51 2.53 7.00
N GLY A 258 -16.35 3.06 6.57
CA GLY A 258 -15.03 2.53 6.90
C GLY A 258 -14.73 1.15 6.30
N HIS A 259 -13.76 0.43 6.86
CA HIS A 259 -13.49 -0.96 6.52
C HIS A 259 -14.49 -1.90 7.21
N ASP A 260 -14.78 -3.05 6.60
CA ASP A 260 -15.67 -4.03 7.20
C ASP A 260 -14.94 -4.80 8.32
N GLU A 261 -15.39 -4.62 9.56
CA GLU A 261 -14.78 -5.21 10.76
C GLU A 261 -15.05 -6.71 10.92
N ARG A 262 -15.87 -7.32 10.04
CA ARG A 262 -16.06 -8.77 10.02
C ARG A 262 -14.81 -9.52 9.55
N PHE A 263 -13.91 -8.86 8.82
CA PHE A 263 -12.63 -9.44 8.42
C PHE A 263 -11.67 -9.49 9.60
N ALA A 264 -11.17 -10.68 9.93
CA ALA A 264 -10.18 -10.89 10.98
C ALA A 264 -9.01 -11.75 10.46
N GLY A 265 -7.81 -11.52 10.98
CA GLY A 265 -6.57 -12.11 10.47
C GLY A 265 -6.10 -11.43 9.20
N TRP A 266 -5.93 -12.19 8.11
CA TRP A 266 -5.43 -11.67 6.83
C TRP A 266 -6.38 -11.93 5.66
N GLY A 267 -6.46 -10.93 4.77
CA GLY A 267 -7.02 -11.05 3.44
C GLY A 267 -8.51 -10.76 3.36
N GLY A 268 -8.91 -10.20 2.22
CA GLY A 268 -10.30 -9.88 1.85
C GLY A 268 -10.73 -8.45 2.18
N GLU A 269 -10.21 -7.86 3.25
CA GLU A 269 -10.63 -6.56 3.75
C GLU A 269 -10.31 -5.40 2.78
N ASP A 270 -9.10 -5.37 2.22
CA ASP A 270 -8.69 -4.31 1.28
C ASP A 270 -9.44 -4.44 -0.06
N LEU A 271 -9.80 -5.67 -0.47
CA LEU A 271 -10.55 -5.94 -1.69
C LEU A 271 -12.00 -5.50 -1.56
N GLU A 272 -12.64 -5.84 -0.43
CA GLU A 272 -14.03 -5.43 -0.14
C GLU A 272 -14.14 -3.91 -0.01
N PHE A 273 -13.20 -3.27 0.71
CA PHE A 273 -13.17 -1.83 0.86
C PHE A 273 -12.94 -1.14 -0.49
N LEU A 274 -12.03 -1.65 -1.32
CA LEU A 274 -11.78 -1.13 -2.66
C LEU A 274 -13.04 -1.15 -3.53
N ASP A 275 -13.80 -2.25 -3.52
CA ASP A 275 -15.03 -2.34 -4.30
C ASP A 275 -16.04 -1.25 -3.90
N ARG A 276 -16.23 -1.01 -2.60
CA ARG A 276 -17.06 0.10 -2.13
C ARG A 276 -16.46 1.46 -2.49
N LEU A 277 -15.14 1.61 -2.42
CA LEU A 277 -14.43 2.84 -2.76
C LEU A 277 -14.62 3.26 -4.22
N GLN A 278 -14.81 2.31 -5.14
CA GLN A 278 -15.12 2.59 -6.55
C GLN A 278 -16.47 3.31 -6.74
N THR A 279 -17.35 3.35 -5.73
CA THR A 279 -18.58 4.16 -5.74
C THR A 279 -18.35 5.65 -5.46
N ARG A 280 -17.11 6.04 -5.10
CA ARG A 280 -16.68 7.43 -4.91
C ARG A 280 -15.91 7.93 -6.12
N LYS A 281 -15.54 9.21 -6.14
CA LYS A 281 -14.56 9.77 -7.08
C LYS A 281 -13.15 9.26 -6.74
N LEU A 282 -12.89 7.99 -7.02
CA LEU A 282 -11.58 7.36 -6.91
C LEU A 282 -10.74 7.70 -8.14
N TYR A 283 -9.54 8.25 -7.94
CA TYR A 283 -8.58 8.44 -9.03
C TYR A 283 -8.23 7.08 -9.64
N PRO A 284 -8.40 6.89 -10.97
CA PRO A 284 -8.36 5.56 -11.58
C PRO A 284 -6.94 5.02 -11.81
N GLY A 285 -5.93 5.90 -11.79
CA GLY A 285 -4.55 5.55 -12.10
C GLY A 285 -3.70 5.28 -10.85
N SER A 286 -2.58 4.60 -11.07
CA SER A 286 -1.49 4.46 -10.10
C SER A 286 -0.20 5.00 -10.71
N PHE A 287 0.67 5.61 -9.88
CA PHE A 287 1.81 6.40 -10.36
C PHE A 287 3.01 6.50 -9.40
N LEU A 288 2.96 5.87 -8.24
CA LEU A 288 3.99 5.93 -7.21
C LEU A 288 4.53 4.54 -6.84
N PRO A 289 5.81 4.43 -6.46
CA PRO A 289 6.37 3.23 -5.88
C PRO A 289 6.20 3.22 -4.34
N ALA A 290 6.26 2.04 -3.74
CA ALA A 290 6.47 1.88 -2.30
C ALA A 290 7.30 0.62 -2.02
N ILE A 291 7.89 0.55 -0.84
CA ILE A 291 8.61 -0.63 -0.33
C ILE A 291 7.74 -1.33 0.71
N HIS A 292 7.66 -2.65 0.64
CA HIS A 292 7.14 -3.49 1.72
C HIS A 292 8.32 -4.18 2.40
N LEU A 293 8.47 -3.93 3.70
CA LEU A 293 9.51 -4.54 4.52
C LEU A 293 9.16 -6.01 4.80
N TRP A 294 10.18 -6.85 4.77
CA TRP A 294 10.00 -8.25 5.10
C TRP A 294 9.58 -8.41 6.56
N HIS A 295 8.64 -9.31 6.78
CA HIS A 295 8.32 -9.85 8.09
C HIS A 295 7.96 -11.32 7.93
N SER A 296 8.09 -12.10 9.00
CA SER A 296 7.70 -13.51 8.98
C SER A 296 6.22 -13.63 8.57
N PRO A 297 5.90 -14.52 7.61
CA PRO A 297 4.51 -14.78 7.25
C PRO A 297 3.72 -15.27 8.46
N ALA A 298 2.45 -14.91 8.54
CA ALA A 298 1.57 -15.50 9.53
C ALA A 298 1.53 -17.04 9.32
N PRO A 299 1.53 -17.86 10.40
CA PRO A 299 1.71 -19.31 10.31
C PRO A 299 0.80 -20.05 9.32
N GLN A 300 -0.42 -19.54 9.06
CA GLN A 300 -1.38 -20.16 8.16
C GLN A 300 -1.55 -19.40 6.83
N LYS A 301 -0.71 -18.41 6.51
CA LYS A 301 -0.78 -17.67 5.22
C LYS A 301 -0.58 -18.60 4.02
N ALA A 302 0.01 -19.78 4.23
CA ALA A 302 0.22 -20.82 3.23
C ALA A 302 -1.07 -21.55 2.79
N SER A 303 -2.17 -21.50 3.56
CA SER A 303 -3.45 -22.16 3.20
C SER A 303 -4.43 -21.26 2.43
N GLY A 304 -4.02 -20.04 2.07
CA GLY A 304 -4.85 -19.07 1.35
C GLY A 304 -5.34 -17.91 2.24
N HIS A 305 -6.28 -17.14 1.72
CA HIS A 305 -6.89 -16.03 2.48
C HIS A 305 -7.81 -16.61 3.56
N ARG A 306 -7.56 -16.28 4.84
CA ARG A 306 -8.38 -16.74 5.97
C ARG A 306 -9.85 -16.41 5.76
N ASN A 307 -10.13 -15.27 5.15
CA ASN A 307 -11.49 -14.78 4.92
C ASN A 307 -12.00 -15.05 3.50
N HIS A 308 -11.46 -16.01 2.73
CA HIS A 308 -11.88 -16.20 1.34
C HIS A 308 -13.39 -16.43 1.20
N GLU A 309 -13.96 -17.38 1.96
CA GLU A 309 -15.40 -17.67 1.92
C GLU A 309 -16.25 -16.52 2.47
N LEU A 310 -15.76 -15.82 3.51
CA LEU A 310 -16.43 -14.63 4.02
C LEU A 310 -16.45 -13.51 2.97
N MET A 311 -15.34 -13.28 2.30
CA MET A 311 -15.22 -12.30 1.22
C MET A 311 -16.18 -12.65 0.09
N LEU A 312 -16.21 -13.89 -0.38
CA LEU A 312 -17.15 -14.31 -1.43
C LEU A 312 -18.62 -14.08 -1.02
N ARG A 313 -18.98 -14.40 0.22
CA ARG A 313 -20.35 -14.15 0.73
C ARG A 313 -20.67 -12.66 0.80
N ILE A 314 -19.77 -11.83 1.32
CA ILE A 314 -19.97 -10.38 1.41
C ILE A 314 -20.05 -9.77 0.00
N MET A 315 -19.12 -10.13 -0.88
CA MET A 315 -19.04 -9.59 -2.24
C MET A 315 -20.21 -10.00 -3.14
N ALA A 316 -20.97 -11.04 -2.76
CA ALA A 316 -22.23 -11.40 -3.43
C ALA A 316 -23.37 -10.39 -3.17
N GLU A 317 -23.28 -9.59 -2.09
CA GLU A 317 -24.23 -8.51 -1.83
C GLU A 317 -23.93 -7.29 -2.72
N PRO A 318 -24.96 -6.64 -3.31
CA PRO A 318 -24.78 -5.42 -4.09
C PRO A 318 -24.02 -4.34 -3.32
N THR A 319 -23.06 -3.69 -3.98
CA THR A 319 -22.18 -2.68 -3.36
C THR A 319 -22.97 -1.56 -2.66
N ALA A 320 -24.09 -1.13 -3.24
CA ALA A 320 -24.96 -0.11 -2.63
C ALA A 320 -25.53 -0.54 -1.27
N ASN A 321 -25.94 -1.81 -1.13
CA ASN A 321 -26.45 -2.35 0.13
C ASN A 321 -25.33 -2.44 1.16
N ARG A 322 -24.15 -2.91 0.76
CA ARG A 322 -22.98 -2.96 1.64
C ARG A 322 -22.58 -1.59 2.16
N VAL A 323 -22.56 -0.57 1.30
CA VAL A 323 -22.30 0.83 1.70
C VAL A 323 -23.35 1.31 2.71
N ALA A 324 -24.64 1.09 2.44
CA ALA A 324 -25.71 1.51 3.35
C ALA A 324 -25.60 0.85 4.73
N GLN A 325 -25.39 -0.48 4.77
CA GLN A 325 -25.22 -1.21 6.02
C GLN A 325 -23.95 -0.80 6.78
N ALA A 326 -22.83 -0.64 6.09
CA ALA A 326 -21.57 -0.22 6.69
C ALA A 326 -21.69 1.18 7.29
N ARG A 327 -22.36 2.11 6.59
CA ARG A 327 -22.63 3.46 7.09
C ARG A 327 -23.50 3.44 8.35
N GLN A 328 -24.55 2.62 8.39
CA GLN A 328 -25.37 2.47 9.59
C GLN A 328 -24.56 1.96 10.80
N ARG A 329 -23.64 1.01 10.59
CA ARG A 329 -22.72 0.55 11.65
C ARG A 329 -21.77 1.66 12.08
N TRP A 330 -21.21 2.39 11.12
CA TRP A 330 -20.30 3.50 11.38
C TRP A 330 -20.93 4.57 12.28
N GLU A 331 -22.16 4.99 11.97
CA GLU A 331 -22.93 5.99 12.70
C GLU A 331 -23.33 5.54 14.11
N ARG A 332 -23.50 4.23 14.34
CA ARG A 332 -23.84 3.67 15.67
C ARG A 332 -22.63 3.56 16.62
N GLY A 333 -21.41 3.74 16.12
CA GLY A 333 -20.20 3.65 16.94
C GLY A 333 -19.84 2.23 17.38
N SER A 334 -20.39 1.20 16.74
CA SER A 334 -20.11 -0.21 17.01
C SER A 334 -18.81 -0.68 16.41
#